data_AF-A7NHQ2-F1
#
_entry.id   AF-A7NHQ2-F1
#
_cell.length_a   1.000
_cell.length_b   1.000
_cell.length_c   1.000
_cell.angle_alpha   90.00
_cell.angle_beta   90.00
_cell.angle_gamma   90.00
#
_symmetry.space_group_name_H-M   'P 1'
#
loop_
_entity.id
_entity.type
_entity.pdbx_description
1 polymer ?
#
loop_
_entity_poly.entity_id
_entity_poly.type
_entity_poly.pdbx_seq_one_letter_code
_entity_poly.pdbx_strand_id
1 'polypeptide(L)'
;MKLLRGEARDAASVEAYIDNPCIKCAVERSFRVAVEICLDIERRIIALEGLRYPADNQDICRVLVEAHIIPDRMPLTLLNMARFRNLLSVRQYMQSS
;
A
#
# COMPACT_ATOMS: atom_id res chain seq x y z
N MET A 1 16.33 -11.12 -16.63
CA MET A 1 15.04 -10.46 -16.32
C MET A 1 13.99 -10.76 -17.41
N LYS A 2 13.67 -12.05 -17.61
CA LYS A 2 12.79 -12.51 -18.72
C LYS A 2 11.69 -13.51 -18.27
N LEU A 3 11.51 -13.72 -16.97
CA LEU A 3 10.52 -14.68 -16.44
C LEU A 3 9.14 -14.07 -16.10
N LEU A 4 8.97 -12.75 -16.08
CA LEU A 4 7.74 -12.14 -15.56
C LEU A 4 6.58 -12.02 -16.58
N ARG A 5 6.80 -12.26 -17.88
CA ARG A 5 5.75 -12.01 -18.89
C ARG A 5 4.74 -13.14 -19.05
N GLY A 6 5.11 -14.38 -18.72
CA GLY A 6 4.20 -15.53 -18.76
C GLY A 6 3.29 -15.59 -17.54
N GLU A 7 3.87 -15.49 -16.35
CA GLU A 7 3.15 -15.58 -15.07
C GLU A 7 2.19 -14.41 -14.82
N ALA A 8 2.42 -13.25 -15.45
CA ALA A 8 1.53 -12.09 -15.34
C ALA A 8 0.13 -12.33 -15.92
N ARG A 9 -0.03 -13.29 -16.85
CA ARG A 9 -1.35 -13.68 -17.39
C ARG A 9 -2.11 -14.61 -16.44
N ASP A 10 -1.42 -15.50 -15.75
CA ASP A 10 -2.05 -16.47 -14.85
C ASP A 10 -2.42 -15.86 -13.49
N ALA A 11 -1.66 -14.87 -13.01
CA ALA A 11 -2.00 -14.09 -11.81
C ALA A 11 -3.29 -13.25 -11.93
N ALA A 12 -3.91 -13.19 -13.12
CA ALA A 12 -5.14 -12.43 -13.35
C ALA A 12 -6.40 -13.13 -12.78
N SER A 13 -6.31 -14.40 -12.41
CA SER A 13 -7.41 -15.14 -11.79
C SER A 13 -7.29 -15.16 -10.26
N VAL A 14 -8.42 -15.07 -9.57
CA VAL A 14 -8.47 -15.16 -8.10
C VAL A 14 -8.00 -16.56 -7.65
N GLU A 15 -8.29 -17.57 -8.47
CA GLU A 15 -7.91 -18.96 -8.27
C GLU A 15 -6.39 -19.12 -8.25
N ALA A 16 -5.66 -18.57 -9.23
CA ALA A 16 -4.20 -18.61 -9.26
C ALA A 16 -3.55 -17.84 -8.09
N TYR A 17 -4.19 -16.77 -7.62
CA TYR A 17 -3.74 -16.05 -6.42
C TYR A 17 -3.88 -16.89 -5.15
N ILE A 18 -4.97 -17.66 -5.03
CA ILE A 18 -5.21 -18.52 -3.85
C ILE A 18 -4.29 -19.74 -3.87
N ASP A 19 -4.10 -20.35 -5.04
CA ASP A 19 -3.47 -21.67 -5.16
C ASP A 19 -1.94 -21.62 -5.29
N ASN A 20 -1.37 -20.45 -5.68
CA ASN A 20 0.08 -20.30 -5.87
C ASN A 20 0.72 -19.34 -4.84
N PRO A 21 1.52 -19.88 -3.89
CA PRO A 21 2.21 -19.07 -2.87
C PRO A 21 3.17 -18.01 -3.44
N CYS A 22 3.82 -18.28 -4.57
CA CYS A 22 4.74 -17.33 -5.21
C CYS A 22 3.98 -16.16 -5.82
N ILE A 23 2.87 -16.41 -6.52
CA ILE A 23 1.99 -15.37 -7.07
C ILE A 23 1.43 -14.53 -5.91
N LYS A 24 0.92 -15.17 -4.86
CA LYS A 24 0.42 -14.49 -3.67
C LYS A 24 1.46 -13.57 -3.03
N CYS A 25 2.68 -14.06 -2.82
CA CYS A 25 3.78 -13.29 -2.24
C CYS A 25 4.17 -12.10 -3.13
N ALA A 26 4.27 -12.32 -4.45
CA ALA A 26 4.59 -11.27 -5.42
C ALA A 26 3.52 -10.16 -5.40
N VAL A 27 2.24 -10.53 -5.47
CA VAL A 27 1.10 -9.59 -5.43
C VAL A 27 1.08 -8.83 -4.11
N GLU A 28 1.15 -9.51 -2.96
CA GLU A 28 1.15 -8.87 -1.64
C GLU A 28 2.34 -7.90 -1.48
N ARG A 29 3.53 -8.27 -1.98
CA ARG A 29 4.71 -7.39 -1.94
C ARG A 29 4.56 -6.18 -2.86
N SER A 30 4.06 -6.37 -4.08
CA SER A 30 3.80 -5.26 -5.01
C SER A 30 2.78 -4.28 -4.45
N PHE A 31 1.68 -4.77 -3.85
CA PHE A 31 0.71 -3.91 -3.19
C PHE A 31 1.32 -3.13 -2.02
N ARG A 32 2.11 -3.79 -1.17
CA ARG A 32 2.79 -3.12 -0.06
C ARG A 32 3.68 -1.97 -0.54
N VAL A 33 4.52 -2.23 -1.54
CA VAL A 33 5.43 -1.23 -2.11
C VAL A 33 4.65 -0.06 -2.71
N ALA A 34 3.55 -0.34 -3.43
CA ALA A 34 2.69 0.72 -3.97
C ALA A 34 2.11 1.61 -2.87
N VAL A 35 1.63 1.02 -1.76
CA VAL A 35 1.13 1.77 -0.60
C VAL A 35 2.23 2.63 0.02
N GLU A 36 3.44 2.12 0.18
CA GLU A 36 4.56 2.87 0.75
C GLU A 36 4.95 4.07 -0.12
N ILE A 37 5.00 3.88 -1.44
CA ILE A 37 5.27 4.96 -2.40
C ILE A 37 4.18 6.05 -2.30
N CYS A 38 2.91 5.67 -2.22
CA CYS A 38 1.82 6.65 -2.05
C CYS A 38 2.00 7.48 -0.77
N LEU A 39 2.28 6.84 0.37
CA LEU A 39 2.50 7.54 1.63
C LEU A 39 3.72 8.46 1.59
N ASP A 40 4.78 8.07 0.88
CA ASP A 40 5.98 8.90 0.73
C ASP A 40 5.74 10.12 -0.15
N ILE A 41 4.93 9.99 -1.21
CA ILE A 41 4.47 11.13 -2.02
C ILE A 41 3.65 12.09 -1.15
N GLU A 42 2.73 11.57 -0.36
CA GLU A 42 1.90 12.36 0.54
C GLU A 42 2.74 13.15 1.56
N ARG A 43 3.74 12.50 2.19
CA ARG A 43 4.69 13.19 3.08
C ARG A 43 5.50 14.25 2.36
N ARG A 44 5.91 13.98 1.12
CA ARG A 44 6.65 14.94 0.30
C ARG A 44 5.80 16.18 0.03
N ILE A 45 4.51 16.00 -0.27
CA ILE A 45 3.55 17.11 -0.45
C ILE A 45 3.43 17.92 0.85
N ILE A 46 3.20 17.26 1.99
CA ILE A 46 3.13 17.93 3.31
C ILE A 46 4.36 18.81 3.56
N ALA A 47 5.56 18.27 3.30
CA ALA A 47 6.81 19.00 3.51
C ALA A 47 6.99 20.18 2.54
N LEU A 48 6.56 20.05 1.29
CA LEU A 48 6.64 21.12 0.29
C LEU A 48 5.65 22.24 0.54
N GLU A 49 4.44 21.90 1.01
CA GLU A 49 3.36 22.84 1.32
C GLU A 49 3.50 23.45 2.73
N GLY A 50 4.52 23.05 3.50
CA GLY A 50 4.75 23.56 4.86
C GLY A 50 3.65 23.20 5.86
N LEU A 51 2.95 22.09 5.62
CA LEU A 51 1.83 21.64 6.45
C LEU A 51 2.31 21.06 7.78
N ARG A 52 1.35 20.86 8.70
CA ARG A 52 1.60 20.19 9.99
C ARG A 52 2.22 18.81 9.75
N TYR A 53 3.27 18.49 10.51
CA TYR A 53 3.89 17.16 10.45
C TYR A 53 2.90 16.09 10.96
N PRO A 54 2.69 14.99 10.20
CA PRO A 54 1.78 13.92 10.58
C PRO A 54 2.40 13.05 11.68
N ALA A 55 1.61 12.69 12.70
CA ALA A 55 2.06 11.86 13.82
C ALA A 55 2.22 10.38 13.45
N ASP A 56 1.38 9.89 12.53
CA ASP A 56 1.42 8.53 12.01
C ASP A 56 0.92 8.48 10.55
N ASN A 57 0.91 7.28 9.96
CA ASN A 57 0.45 7.12 8.57
C ASN A 57 -1.03 7.45 8.37
N GLN A 58 -1.87 7.31 9.40
CA GLN A 58 -3.29 7.65 9.32
C GLN A 58 -3.47 9.17 9.37
N ASP A 59 -2.59 9.86 10.10
CA ASP A 59 -2.59 11.31 10.26
C ASP A 59 -2.15 12.03 8.96
N ILE A 60 -1.36 11.39 8.09
CA ILE A 60 -1.01 11.91 6.75
C ILE A 60 -2.28 12.27 5.96
N CYS A 61 -3.24 11.35 5.92
CA CYS A 61 -4.51 11.58 5.22
C CYS A 61 -5.30 12.73 5.83
N ARG A 62 -5.29 12.88 7.16
CA ARG A 62 -6.02 13.95 7.86
C ARG A 62 -5.41 15.31 7.52
N VAL A 63 -4.09 15.43 7.56
CA VAL A 63 -3.37 16.66 7.19
C VAL A 63 -3.68 17.09 5.76
N LEU A 64 -3.72 16.14 4.82
CA LEU A 64 -3.99 16.47 3.41
C LEU A 64 -5.47 16.82 3.14
N VAL A 65 -6.41 16.25 3.90
CA VAL A 65 -7.83 16.64 3.86
C VAL A 65 -8.04 18.02 4.46
N GLU A 66 -7.42 18.29 5.61
CA GLU A 66 -7.41 19.61 6.27
C GLU A 66 -6.86 20.70 5.34
N ALA A 67 -5.85 20.36 4.53
CA ALA A 67 -5.28 21.25 3.51
C ALA A 67 -6.09 21.29 2.20
N HIS A 68 -7.23 20.58 2.10
CA HIS A 68 -8.06 20.44 0.90
C HIS A 68 -7.31 19.92 -0.35
N ILE A 69 -6.19 19.23 -0.18
CA ILE A 69 -5.39 18.64 -1.26
C ILE A 69 -6.06 17.36 -1.80
N ILE A 70 -6.74 16.62 -0.93
CA ILE A 70 -7.53 15.44 -1.31
C ILE A 70 -8.95 15.53 -0.77
N PRO A 71 -9.94 15.02 -1.53
CA PRO A 71 -11.34 15.11 -1.16
C PRO A 71 -11.69 14.19 0.01
N ASP A 72 -12.64 14.60 0.84
CA ASP A 72 -13.08 13.95 2.09
C ASP A 72 -13.53 12.48 1.95
N ARG A 73 -13.75 12.01 0.72
CA ARG A 73 -14.11 10.62 0.39
C ARG A 73 -12.91 9.69 0.17
N MET A 74 -11.72 10.22 -0.08
CA MET A 74 -10.48 9.48 -0.27
C MET A 74 -9.83 8.87 1.00
N PRO A 75 -10.01 9.42 2.22
CA PRO A 75 -9.33 8.96 3.44
C PRO A 75 -9.62 7.50 3.78
N LEU A 76 -10.83 7.01 3.48
CA LEU A 76 -11.21 5.64 3.80
C LEU A 76 -10.40 4.62 2.99
N THR A 77 -10.12 4.91 1.72
CA THR A 77 -9.33 4.06 0.84
C THR A 77 -7.88 4.01 1.29
N LEU A 78 -7.28 5.16 1.59
CA LEU A 78 -5.90 5.26 2.07
C LEU A 78 -5.73 4.65 3.47
N LEU A 79 -6.70 4.84 4.36
CA LEU A 79 -6.72 4.20 5.69
C LEU A 79 -6.82 2.68 5.57
N ASN A 80 -7.65 2.17 4.65
CA ASN A 80 -7.75 0.74 4.37
C ASN A 80 -6.46 0.19 3.75
N MET A 81 -5.77 0.95 2.91
CA MET A 81 -4.46 0.58 2.36
C MET A 81 -3.36 0.54 3.44
N ALA A 82 -3.34 1.50 4.35
CA ALA A 82 -2.43 1.50 5.51
C ALA A 82 -2.71 0.32 6.46
N ARG A 83 -3.98 -0.03 6.68
CA ARG A 83 -4.38 -1.22 7.46
C ARG A 83 -4.03 -2.52 6.75
N PHE A 84 -4.22 -2.60 5.43
CA PHE A 84 -3.83 -3.74 4.61
C PHE A 84 -2.33 -4.00 4.70
N ARG A 85 -1.51 -2.93 4.66
CA ARG A 85 -0.06 -3.00 4.88
C ARG A 85 0.28 -3.62 6.25
N ASN A 86 -0.46 -3.29 7.31
CA ASN A 86 -0.26 -3.88 8.65
C ASN A 86 -0.63 -5.37 8.70
N LEU A 87 -1.74 -5.76 8.07
CA LEU A 87 -2.15 -7.17 7.98
C LEU A 87 -1.12 -8.03 7.24
N LEU A 88 -0.55 -7.49 6.16
CA LEU A 88 0.52 -8.16 5.42
C LEU A 88 1.83 -8.22 6.21
N SER A 89 2.17 -7.21 7.03
CA SER A 89 3.37 -7.25 7.88
C SER A 89 3.29 -8.40 8.90
N VAL A 90 2.13 -8.61 9.51
CA VAL A 90 1.92 -9.68 10.51
C VAL A 90 2.14 -11.08 9.90
N ARG A 91 1.72 -11.33 8.65
CA ARG A 91 1.95 -12.62 7.98
C ARG A 91 3.43 -12.96 7.76
N GLN A 92 4.29 -11.96 7.54
CA GLN A 92 5.72 -12.21 7.28
C GLN A 92 6.49 -12.64 8.54
N TYR A 93 5.99 -12.33 9.74
CA TYR A 93 6.60 -12.78 10.99
C TYR A 93 6.35 -14.27 11.29
N MET A 94 5.32 -14.90 10.71
CA MET A 94 5.01 -16.32 10.92
C MET A 94 5.71 -17.29 9.96
N GLN A 95 6.46 -16.80 8.96
CA GLN A 95 7.20 -17.63 8.00
C GLN A 95 8.71 -17.70 8.34
N SER A 96 9.12 -17.15 9.49
CA SER A 96 10.52 -17.05 9.93
C SER A 96 10.78 -17.81 11.25
N SER A 97 9.97 -18.81 11.60
CA SER A 97 10.12 -19.63 12.81
C SER A 97 10.05 -21.12 12.47
#